data_AF-W9BRU3-F1
#
_entry.id   AF-W9BRU3-F1
#
_cell.length_a   1.000
_cell.length_b   1.000
_cell.length_c   1.000
_cell.angle_alpha   90.00
_cell.angle_beta   90.00
_cell.angle_gamma   90.00
#
_symmetry.space_group_name_H-M   'P 1'
#
loop_
_entity.id
_entity.type
_entity.pdbx_description
1 polymer ?
#
loop_
_entity_poly.entity_id
_entity_poly.type
_entity_poly.pdbx_seq_one_letter_code
_entity_poly.pdbx_strand_id
1 'polypeptide(L)'
;MAEPLTENTIAIVKSTAPLLKRHGLAITSRMYERLFVNAEVKQMFDQAAQESGEQPRRLAAAILGYAENVDKLQNLTPVVQRMVARHVECGVKAEHYPYVAEALLPAIRDVIGEGATDEVLAAWGEAYWFLADILIGKEAALYEEIAA
;
A
#
# COMPACT_ATOMS: atom_id res chain seq x y z
N MET A 1 -7.60 7.31 15.78
CA MET A 1 -7.40 8.11 14.55
C MET A 1 -5.93 7.98 14.19
N ALA A 2 -5.60 7.80 12.91
CA ALA A 2 -4.20 7.74 12.48
C ALA A 2 -3.47 9.02 12.91
N GLU A 3 -2.30 8.89 13.53
CA GLU A 3 -1.49 10.05 13.90
C GLU A 3 -0.97 10.74 12.64
N PRO A 4 -1.02 12.08 12.53
CA PRO A 4 -0.48 12.78 11.36
C PRO A 4 0.99 12.48 11.15
N LEU A 5 1.40 12.26 9.90
CA LEU A 5 2.81 12.08 9.55
C LEU A 5 3.63 13.33 9.89
N THR A 6 4.86 13.11 10.34
CA THR A 6 5.79 14.22 10.61
C THR A 6 6.21 14.92 9.31
N GLU A 7 6.60 16.20 9.40
CA GLU A 7 7.14 16.94 8.25
C GLU A 7 8.37 16.26 7.63
N ASN A 8 9.20 15.63 8.47
CA ASN A 8 10.37 14.88 8.02
C ASN A 8 9.96 13.65 7.18
N THR A 9 9.01 12.86 7.68
CA THR A 9 8.47 11.69 6.99
C THR A 9 7.87 12.08 5.64
N ILE A 10 7.08 13.15 5.60
CA ILE A 10 6.50 13.70 4.37
C ILE A 10 7.60 14.10 3.38
N ALA A 11 8.65 14.78 3.83
CA ALA A 11 9.76 15.21 2.98
C ALA A 11 10.53 14.02 2.38
N ILE A 12 10.81 12.99 3.18
CA ILE A 12 11.49 11.77 2.73
C ILE A 12 10.65 11.03 1.69
N VAL A 13 9.35 10.80 1.97
CA VAL A 13 8.45 10.11 1.04
C VAL A 13 8.38 10.88 -0.29
N LYS A 14 8.22 12.20 -0.26
CA LYS A 14 8.16 13.02 -1.48
C LYS A 14 9.45 13.01 -2.28
N SER A 15 10.60 13.16 -1.62
CA SER A 15 11.90 13.21 -2.30
C SER A 15 12.30 11.86 -2.89
N THR A 16 11.85 10.75 -2.30
CA THR A 16 12.15 9.39 -2.77
C THR A 16 11.08 8.80 -3.71
N ALA A 17 9.88 9.38 -3.76
CA ALA A 17 8.81 8.94 -4.65
C ALA A 17 9.22 8.82 -6.13
N PRO A 18 9.99 9.75 -6.74
CA PRO A 18 10.45 9.60 -8.12
C PRO A 18 11.33 8.37 -8.34
N LEU A 19 12.15 7.99 -7.36
CA LEU A 19 12.99 6.80 -7.42
C LEU A 19 12.14 5.54 -7.38
N LEU A 20 11.17 5.47 -6.45
CA LEU A 20 10.23 4.35 -6.37
C LEU A 20 9.35 4.29 -7.63
N LYS A 21 8.99 5.42 -8.23
CA LYS A 21 8.22 5.50 -9.48
C LYS A 21 8.92 4.80 -10.64
N ARG A 22 10.23 5.04 -10.78
CA ARG A 22 11.04 4.42 -11.84
C ARG A 22 11.06 2.89 -11.74
N HIS A 23 10.92 2.37 -10.52
CA HIS A 23 11.02 0.95 -10.20
C HIS A 23 9.70 0.33 -9.75
N GLY A 24 8.57 1.04 -9.86
CA GLY A 24 7.32 0.68 -9.19
C GLY A 24 6.79 -0.70 -9.58
N LEU A 25 6.91 -1.08 -10.86
CA LEU A 25 6.52 -2.40 -11.32
C LEU A 25 7.42 -3.50 -10.75
N ALA A 26 8.74 -3.28 -10.70
CA ALA A 26 9.67 -4.25 -10.12
C ALA A 26 9.45 -4.42 -8.62
N ILE A 27 9.24 -3.32 -7.89
CA ILE A 27 8.94 -3.33 -6.45
C ILE A 27 7.65 -4.13 -6.18
N THR A 28 6.57 -3.84 -6.92
CA THR A 28 5.28 -4.50 -6.67
C THR A 28 5.28 -5.95 -7.11
N SER A 29 5.95 -6.31 -8.20
CA SER A 29 6.16 -7.73 -8.54
C SER A 29 6.93 -8.46 -7.44
N ARG A 30 8.01 -7.87 -6.94
CA ARG A 30 8.80 -8.45 -5.85
C ARG A 30 8.03 -8.54 -4.54
N MET A 31 7.16 -7.56 -4.27
CA MET A 31 6.24 -7.60 -3.13
C MET A 31 5.29 -8.80 -3.26
N TYR A 32 4.67 -9.01 -4.41
CA TYR A 32 3.75 -10.15 -4.60
C TYR A 32 4.44 -11.50 -4.48
N GLU A 33 5.69 -11.64 -4.96
CA GLU A 33 6.50 -12.85 -4.73
C GLU A 33 6.65 -13.16 -3.24
N ARG A 34 6.85 -12.13 -2.41
CA ARG A 34 6.98 -12.26 -0.96
C ARG A 34 5.62 -12.52 -0.30
N LEU A 35 4.58 -11.79 -0.70
CA LEU A 35 3.24 -11.87 -0.14
C LEU A 35 2.60 -13.25 -0.37
N PHE A 36 2.79 -13.82 -1.56
CA PHE A 36 2.16 -15.07 -1.97
C PHE A 36 2.86 -16.34 -1.48
N VAL A 37 3.92 -16.20 -0.68
CA VAL A 37 4.38 -17.28 0.18
C VAL A 37 3.27 -17.68 1.16
N ASN A 38 2.44 -16.74 1.59
CA ASN A 38 1.20 -17.03 2.32
C ASN A 38 0.09 -17.44 1.32
N ALA A 39 -0.23 -18.73 1.31
CA ALA A 39 -1.23 -19.30 0.39
C ALA A 39 -2.65 -18.80 0.65
N GLU A 40 -3.02 -18.52 1.91
CA GLU A 40 -4.34 -18.00 2.26
C GLU A 40 -4.53 -16.58 1.72
N VAL A 41 -3.52 -15.73 1.92
CA VAL A 41 -3.50 -14.38 1.36
C VAL A 41 -3.53 -14.43 -0.16
N LYS A 42 -2.75 -15.31 -0.80
CA LYS A 42 -2.76 -15.48 -2.26
C LYS A 42 -4.15 -15.79 -2.82
N GLN A 43 -4.94 -16.61 -2.13
CA GLN A 43 -6.29 -16.99 -2.58
C GLN A 43 -7.28 -15.81 -2.58
N MET A 44 -7.00 -14.73 -1.86
CA MET A 44 -7.82 -13.52 -1.87
C MET A 44 -7.66 -12.68 -3.14
N PHE A 45 -6.60 -12.92 -3.93
CA PHE A 45 -6.29 -12.12 -5.12
C PHE A 45 -6.84 -12.74 -6.41
N ASP A 46 -7.23 -11.87 -7.34
CA ASP A 46 -7.58 -12.24 -8.71
C ASP A 46 -6.34 -12.75 -9.47
N GLN A 47 -6.31 -14.06 -9.73
CA GLN A 47 -5.18 -14.70 -10.39
C GLN A 47 -5.00 -14.24 -11.85
N ALA A 48 -6.08 -13.88 -12.56
CA ALA A 48 -5.98 -13.41 -13.94
C ALA A 48 -5.34 -12.01 -14.00
N ALA A 49 -5.74 -11.13 -13.07
CA ALA A 49 -5.11 -9.81 -12.91
C ALA A 49 -3.63 -9.94 -12.47
N GLN A 50 -3.30 -10.99 -11.72
CA GLN A 50 -1.92 -11.27 -11.34
C GLN A 50 -1.08 -11.77 -12.52
N GLU A 51 -1.55 -12.77 -13.26
CA GLU A 51 -0.85 -13.37 -14.41
C GLU A 51 -0.59 -12.36 -15.53
N SER A 52 -1.55 -11.46 -15.77
CA SER A 52 -1.41 -10.36 -16.73
C SER A 52 -0.49 -9.22 -16.25
N GLY A 53 -0.07 -9.25 -14.99
CA GLY A 53 0.70 -8.19 -14.33
C GLY A 53 -0.10 -6.90 -14.11
N GLU A 54 -1.42 -6.91 -14.30
CA GLU A 54 -2.27 -5.75 -14.05
C GLU A 54 -2.30 -5.39 -12.55
N GLN A 55 -2.36 -6.39 -11.69
CA GLN A 55 -2.42 -6.22 -10.25
C GLN A 55 -1.18 -5.51 -9.66
N PRO A 56 0.07 -5.91 -10.00
CA PRO A 56 1.29 -5.12 -9.72
C PRO A 56 1.21 -3.67 -10.19
N ARG A 57 0.77 -3.42 -11.44
CA ARG A 57 0.66 -2.06 -11.98
C ARG A 57 -0.34 -1.19 -11.22
N ARG A 58 -1.50 -1.75 -10.86
CA ARG A 58 -2.53 -1.05 -10.08
C ARG A 58 -1.99 -0.62 -8.72
N LEU A 59 -1.32 -1.53 -8.01
CA LEU A 59 -0.73 -1.22 -6.72
C LEU A 59 0.39 -0.18 -6.83
N ALA A 60 1.26 -0.29 -7.84
CA ALA A 60 2.32 0.67 -8.06
C ALA A 60 1.75 2.07 -8.27
N ALA A 61 0.71 2.20 -9.10
CA ALA A 61 0.02 3.46 -9.32
C ALA A 61 -0.61 4.02 -8.04
N ALA A 62 -1.20 3.17 -7.19
CA ALA A 62 -1.79 3.59 -5.92
C ALA A 62 -0.74 4.13 -4.93
N ILE A 63 0.38 3.41 -4.73
CA ILE A 63 1.47 3.83 -3.84
C ILE A 63 2.06 5.17 -4.30
N LEU A 64 2.25 5.32 -5.61
CA LEU A 64 2.80 6.55 -6.19
C LEU A 64 1.84 7.73 -6.10
N GLY A 65 0.55 7.51 -6.41
CA GLY A 65 -0.47 8.55 -6.27
C GLY A 65 -0.62 9.00 -4.81
N TYR A 66 -0.50 8.07 -3.86
CA TYR A 66 -0.46 8.39 -2.44
C TYR A 66 0.79 9.22 -2.08
N ALA A 67 1.98 8.80 -2.49
CA ALA A 67 3.21 9.53 -2.19
C ALA A 67 3.24 10.95 -2.78
N GLU A 68 2.70 11.14 -3.98
CA GLU A 68 2.54 12.46 -4.61
C GLU A 68 1.55 13.37 -3.85
N ASN A 69 0.64 12.80 -3.05
CA ASN A 69 -0.40 13.51 -2.29
C ASN A 69 -0.33 13.27 -0.77
N VAL A 70 0.83 12.85 -0.24
CA VAL A 70 0.98 12.46 1.17
C VAL A 70 0.64 13.60 2.15
N ASP A 71 0.78 14.86 1.73
CA ASP A 71 0.42 16.08 2.45
C ASP A 71 -0.94 16.70 2.02
N LYS A 72 -1.63 16.05 1.08
CA LYS A 72 -2.88 16.54 0.46
C LYS A 72 -3.90 15.41 0.32
N LEU A 73 -4.13 14.66 1.39
CA LEU A 73 -4.95 13.45 1.41
C LEU A 73 -6.39 13.67 0.94
N GLN A 74 -6.92 14.88 1.08
CA GLN A 74 -8.25 15.24 0.57
C GLN A 74 -8.39 14.94 -0.93
N ASN A 75 -7.29 15.03 -1.69
CA ASN A 75 -7.25 14.70 -3.12
C ASN A 75 -7.46 13.20 -3.39
N LEU A 76 -7.17 12.36 -2.40
CA LEU A 76 -7.28 10.91 -2.50
C LEU A 76 -8.66 10.39 -2.11
N THR A 77 -9.56 11.23 -1.60
CA THR A 77 -10.89 10.81 -1.12
C THR A 77 -11.63 9.89 -2.10
N PRO A 78 -11.76 10.22 -3.40
CA PRO A 78 -12.47 9.35 -4.34
C PRO A 78 -11.74 8.03 -4.60
N VAL A 79 -10.41 8.03 -4.52
CA VAL A 79 -9.59 6.82 -4.71
C VAL A 79 -9.73 5.90 -3.49
N VAL A 80 -9.62 6.45 -2.28
CA VAL A 80 -9.78 5.75 -1.02
C VAL A 80 -11.15 5.10 -0.93
N GLN A 81 -12.23 5.80 -1.31
CA GLN A 81 -13.58 5.21 -1.33
C GLN A 81 -13.69 3.99 -2.24
N ARG A 82 -13.11 4.05 -3.45
CA ARG A 82 -13.08 2.90 -4.36
C ARG A 82 -12.25 1.73 -3.81
N MET A 83 -11.12 2.03 -3.16
CA MET A 83 -10.28 1.02 -2.52
C MET A 83 -11.04 0.31 -1.40
N VAL A 84 -11.69 1.07 -0.51
CA VAL A 84 -12.50 0.54 0.60
C VAL A 84 -13.60 -0.38 0.10
N ALA A 85 -14.38 0.06 -0.90
CA ALA A 85 -15.44 -0.77 -1.49
C ALA A 85 -14.87 -2.10 -2.03
N ARG A 86 -13.77 -2.03 -2.78
CA ARG A 86 -13.11 -3.22 -3.34
C ARG A 86 -12.53 -4.14 -2.26
N HIS A 87 -11.93 -3.57 -1.21
CA HIS A 87 -11.38 -4.32 -0.09
C HIS A 87 -12.49 -5.08 0.65
N VAL A 88 -13.62 -4.41 0.90
CA VAL A 88 -14.79 -5.04 1.53
C VAL A 88 -15.34 -6.18 0.66
N GLU A 89 -15.51 -5.97 -0.66
CA GLU A 89 -15.90 -7.02 -1.62
C GLU A 89 -14.98 -8.24 -1.58
N CYS A 90 -13.67 -8.01 -1.42
CA CYS A 90 -12.65 -9.06 -1.37
C CYS A 90 -12.46 -9.66 0.03
N GLY A 91 -13.22 -9.23 1.04
CA GLY A 91 -13.11 -9.75 2.40
C GLY A 91 -11.82 -9.33 3.14
N VAL A 92 -11.23 -8.19 2.78
CA VAL A 92 -10.03 -7.67 3.43
C VAL A 92 -10.34 -7.24 4.87
N LYS A 93 -9.47 -7.62 5.79
CA LYS A 93 -9.58 -7.33 7.22
C LYS A 93 -8.30 -6.65 7.71
N ALA A 94 -8.38 -6.01 8.87
CA ALA A 94 -7.24 -5.39 9.54
C ALA A 94 -6.04 -6.35 9.68
N GLU A 95 -6.28 -7.63 9.95
CA GLU A 95 -5.24 -8.67 10.09
C GLU A 95 -4.45 -8.95 8.79
N HIS A 96 -4.93 -8.51 7.62
CA HIS A 96 -4.22 -8.71 6.36
C HIS A 96 -3.17 -7.62 6.05
N TYR A 97 -3.30 -6.43 6.65
CA TYR A 97 -2.38 -5.31 6.40
C TYR A 97 -0.93 -5.61 6.79
N PRO A 98 -0.65 -6.24 7.95
CA PRO A 98 0.72 -6.65 8.30
C PRO A 98 1.42 -7.46 7.20
N TYR A 99 0.72 -8.39 6.54
CA TYR A 99 1.32 -9.20 5.48
C TYR A 99 1.80 -8.36 4.30
N VAL A 100 1.05 -7.30 3.95
CA VAL A 100 1.44 -6.38 2.86
C VAL A 100 2.63 -5.52 3.29
N ALA A 101 2.67 -5.04 4.54
CA ALA A 101 3.81 -4.28 5.05
C ALA A 101 5.11 -5.11 5.05
N GLU A 102 5.03 -6.35 5.56
CA GLU A 102 6.13 -7.31 5.64
C GLU A 102 6.62 -7.76 4.26
N ALA A 103 5.77 -7.72 3.24
CA ALA A 103 6.16 -7.97 1.86
C ALA A 103 6.74 -6.74 1.16
N LEU A 104 6.13 -5.56 1.36
CA LEU A 104 6.42 -4.34 0.61
C LEU A 104 7.76 -3.71 1.00
N LEU A 105 8.02 -3.50 2.29
CA LEU A 105 9.24 -2.80 2.72
C LEU A 105 10.52 -3.57 2.35
N PRO A 106 10.58 -4.91 2.52
CA PRO A 106 11.71 -5.69 2.01
C PRO A 106 11.78 -5.72 0.48
N ALA A 107 10.65 -5.70 -0.24
CA ALA A 107 10.66 -5.62 -1.70
C ALA A 107 11.24 -4.29 -2.21
N ILE A 108 10.96 -3.17 -1.53
CA ILE A 108 11.60 -1.88 -1.82
C ILE A 108 13.11 -2.00 -1.65
N ARG A 109 13.58 -2.61 -0.55
CA ARG A 109 15.02 -2.82 -0.31
C ARG A 109 15.67 -3.70 -1.38
N ASP A 110 15.03 -4.82 -1.72
CA ASP A 110 15.56 -5.75 -2.74
C ASP A 110 15.77 -5.07 -4.09
N VAL A 111 14.85 -4.18 -4.49
CA VAL A 111 14.85 -3.57 -5.83
C VAL A 111 15.68 -2.29 -5.89
N ILE A 112 15.59 -1.46 -4.84
CA ILE A 112 16.28 -0.16 -4.81
C ILE A 112 17.73 -0.30 -4.30
N GLY A 113 18.03 -1.33 -3.49
CA GLY A 113 19.35 -1.54 -2.91
C GLY A 113 19.76 -0.40 -1.99
N GLU A 114 20.97 0.13 -2.18
CA GLU A 114 21.56 1.19 -1.34
C GLU A 114 20.72 2.48 -1.30
N GLY A 115 19.86 2.74 -2.29
CA GLY A 115 18.96 3.89 -2.30
C GLY A 115 17.78 3.78 -1.32
N ALA A 116 17.52 2.60 -0.76
CA ALA A 116 16.50 2.36 0.26
C ALA A 116 17.16 2.22 1.63
N THR A 117 17.70 3.35 2.11
CA THR A 117 18.30 3.44 3.45
C THR A 117 17.28 3.12 4.54
N ASP A 118 17.76 2.82 5.75
CA ASP A 118 16.89 2.51 6.89
C ASP A 118 15.92 3.67 7.19
N GLU A 119 16.37 4.92 7.07
CA GLU A 119 15.55 6.11 7.22
C GLU A 119 14.46 6.21 6.15
N VAL A 120 14.79 5.90 4.89
CA VAL A 120 13.80 5.86 3.80
C VAL A 120 12.75 4.78 4.08
N LEU A 121 13.16 3.56 4.43
CA LEU A 121 12.20 2.49 4.73
C LEU A 121 11.34 2.79 5.96
N ALA A 122 11.90 3.43 6.99
CA ALA A 122 11.12 3.87 8.15
C ALA A 122 10.03 4.87 7.74
N ALA A 123 10.38 5.90 6.95
CA ALA A 123 9.43 6.89 6.46
C ALA A 123 8.33 6.28 5.58
N TRP A 124 8.68 5.35 4.68
CA TRP A 124 7.70 4.63 3.87
C TRP A 124 6.84 3.66 4.70
N GLY A 125 7.38 3.09 5.78
CA GLY A 125 6.63 2.27 6.73
C GLY A 125 5.59 3.08 7.50
N GLU A 126 5.98 4.26 8.01
CA GLU A 126 5.04 5.21 8.64
C GLU A 126 3.95 5.63 7.67
N ALA A 127 4.32 5.99 6.43
CA ALA A 127 3.36 6.40 5.41
C ALA A 127 2.40 5.26 5.01
N TYR A 128 2.90 4.03 4.93
CA TYR A 128 2.06 2.84 4.72
C TYR A 128 1.02 2.70 5.82
N TRP A 129 1.45 2.70 7.09
CA TRP A 129 0.55 2.49 8.23
C TRP A 129 -0.47 3.61 8.38
N PHE A 130 -0.06 4.84 8.10
CA PHE A 130 -0.97 5.97 8.10
C PHE A 130 -2.12 5.80 7.09
N LEU A 131 -1.84 5.34 5.87
CA LEU A 131 -2.90 5.04 4.90
C LEU A 131 -3.69 3.79 5.29
N ALA A 132 -3.02 2.75 5.81
CA ALA A 132 -3.65 1.52 6.27
C ALA A 132 -4.70 1.79 7.34
N ASP A 133 -4.39 2.61 8.35
CA ASP A 133 -5.32 2.96 9.43
C ASP A 133 -6.56 3.70 8.91
N ILE A 134 -6.40 4.56 7.91
CA ILE A 134 -7.52 5.24 7.25
C ILE A 134 -8.42 4.23 6.54
N LEU A 135 -7.83 3.29 5.80
CA LEU A 135 -8.56 2.26 5.07
C LEU A 135 -9.27 1.30 6.02
N ILE A 136 -8.57 0.77 7.03
CA ILE A 136 -9.11 -0.12 8.07
C ILE A 136 -10.33 0.51 8.74
N GLY A 137 -10.24 1.78 9.17
CA GLY A 137 -11.36 2.46 9.82
C GLY A 137 -12.58 2.62 8.90
N LYS A 138 -12.36 2.89 7.61
CA LYS A 138 -13.45 3.03 6.62
C LYS A 138 -14.06 1.70 6.23
N GLU A 139 -13.24 0.66 6.11
CA GLU A 139 -13.68 -0.71 5.85
C GLU A 139 -14.53 -1.25 6.99
N ALA A 140 -14.09 -1.04 8.24
CA ALA A 140 -14.86 -1.42 9.42
C ALA A 140 -16.26 -0.77 9.42
N ALA A 141 -16.34 0.55 9.15
CA ALA A 141 -17.62 1.25 9.08
C ALA A 141 -18.53 0.70 7.96
N LEU A 142 -17.97 0.37 6.79
CA LEU A 142 -18.74 -0.21 5.69
C LEU A 142 -19.20 -1.65 5.98
N TYR A 143 -18.38 -2.45 6.68
CA TYR A 143 -18.81 -3.76 7.16
C TYR A 143 -19.99 -3.67 8.14
N GLU A 144 -19.97 -2.70 9.06
CA GLU A 144 -21.08 -2.44 9.98
C GLU A 144 -22.36 -2.02 9.24
N GLU A 145 -22.24 -1.17 8.22
CA GLU A 145 -23.37 -0.73 7.38
C GLU A 145 -24.00 -1.89 6.60
N ILE A 146 -23.19 -2.80 6.05
CA ILE A 146 -23.67 -3.97 5.30
C ILE A 146 -24.35 -5.00 6.21
N ALA A 147 -23.92 -5.09 7.47
CA ALA A 147 -24.45 -6.05 8.44
C ALA A 147 -25.76 -5.59 9.13
N ALA A 148 -26.12 -4.32 9.00
CA ALA A 148 -27.32 -3.70 9.57
C ALA A 148 -28.58 -3.95 8.72
#